data_AF-A0AAJ6BP61-F1
#
_entry.id   AF-A0AAJ6BP61-F1
#
_cell.length_a   1.000
_cell.length_b   1.000
_cell.length_c   1.000
_cell.angle_alpha   90.00
_cell.angle_beta   90.00
_cell.angle_gamma   90.00
#
_symmetry.space_group_name_H-M   'P 1'
#
loop_
_entity.id
_entity.type
_entity.pdbx_description
1 polymer ?
#
loop_
_entity_poly.entity_id
_entity_poly.type
_entity_poly.pdbx_seq_one_letter_code
_entity_poly.pdbx_strand_id
1 'polypeptide(L)'
;MTDGPLREDDALLREMLDAPGGDALALPLLADDELDKEARRSLRKEERDIAMQFHTGRMWVYAALTVGCFLVWVSLFPLAVMGLLGPVGLALGCVFATFCAAYGFIPSHEAMHSNIYPRGHKHYWANELTGHLSTIPIALGFGVARLTHMEHHKYTNDAERDPDYTDGAPNWWQAILKTWWNRQPGVEGSVMRYKRMMADMDTPASRRAVMQTTLLQLVMFGTFFGMAWSGYAIEVALLWWLPRQVGLSWIRYWLSWAPHHPQQMGRYDNTRIFKARLGYWASMAMEYHLIHHLYPGIPNHRQREAFHALKDVLGRQGVDVSAH
;
A
#
# COMPACT_ATOMS: atom_id res chain seq x y z
N MET A 1 22.01 -11.63 -30.66
CA MET A 1 21.14 -12.73 -31.11
C MET A 1 21.48 -13.96 -30.30
N THR A 2 20.71 -14.23 -29.26
CA THR A 2 20.53 -15.55 -28.66
C THR A 2 19.17 -15.51 -27.97
N ASP A 3 18.13 -15.79 -28.74
CA ASP A 3 16.77 -16.03 -28.23
C ASP A 3 16.79 -17.37 -27.50
N GLY A 4 16.58 -17.33 -26.18
CA GLY A 4 16.23 -18.52 -25.40
C GLY A 4 14.73 -18.80 -25.56
N PRO A 5 14.30 -20.07 -25.52
CA PRO A 5 12.89 -20.42 -25.69
C PRO A 5 12.06 -19.84 -24.54
N LEU A 6 10.96 -19.17 -24.90
CA LEU A 6 9.91 -18.72 -23.98
C LEU A 6 9.39 -19.94 -23.20
N ARG A 7 9.37 -19.83 -21.86
CA ARG A 7 8.82 -20.87 -20.99
C ARG A 7 7.32 -21.02 -21.27
N GLU A 8 6.82 -22.26 -21.31
CA GLU A 8 5.40 -22.58 -21.54
C GLU A 8 4.45 -21.89 -20.55
N ASP A 9 4.96 -21.47 -19.38
CA ASP A 9 4.24 -20.72 -18.34
C ASP A 9 3.75 -19.34 -18.82
N ASP A 10 4.39 -18.74 -19.83
CA ASP A 10 3.99 -17.45 -20.43
C ASP A 10 2.84 -17.60 -21.44
N ALA A 11 2.63 -18.80 -21.99
CA ALA A 11 1.63 -19.05 -23.03
C ALA A 11 0.20 -19.09 -22.45
N LEU A 12 0.03 -19.73 -21.30
CA LEU A 12 -1.25 -19.80 -20.58
C LEU A 12 -1.76 -18.41 -20.15
N LEU A 13 -0.84 -17.51 -19.79
CA LEU A 13 -1.21 -16.14 -19.40
C LEU A 13 -1.64 -15.31 -20.61
N ARG A 14 -0.98 -15.47 -21.78
CA ARG A 14 -1.40 -14.81 -23.02
C ARG A 14 -2.80 -15.23 -23.46
N GLU A 15 -3.10 -16.52 -23.35
CA GLU A 15 -4.43 -17.05 -23.71
C GLU A 15 -5.54 -16.53 -22.78
N MET A 16 -5.23 -16.25 -21.50
CA MET A 16 -6.15 -15.61 -20.56
C MET A 16 -6.27 -14.08 -20.71
N LEU A 17 -5.26 -13.43 -21.28
CA LEU A 17 -5.22 -11.97 -21.50
C LEU A 17 -5.93 -11.53 -22.78
N ASP A 18 -6.07 -12.42 -23.77
CA ASP A 18 -6.66 -12.11 -25.09
C ASP A 18 -8.20 -12.31 -25.17
N ALA A 19 -8.88 -12.50 -24.04
CA ALA A 19 -10.34 -12.55 -24.03
C ALA A 19 -10.95 -11.16 -24.34
N PRO A 20 -11.82 -11.01 -25.35
CA PRO A 20 -12.33 -9.70 -25.78
C PRO A 20 -13.28 -9.11 -24.73
N GLY A 21 -12.76 -8.21 -23.90
CA GLY A 21 -13.55 -7.34 -23.03
C GLY A 21 -14.10 -6.18 -23.85
N GLY A 22 -15.42 -6.08 -23.93
CA GLY A 22 -16.13 -5.14 -24.81
C GLY A 22 -15.70 -3.68 -24.68
N ASP A 23 -15.47 -3.07 -25.84
CA ASP A 23 -15.30 -1.63 -26.03
C ASP A 23 -16.49 -0.86 -25.49
N ALA A 24 -16.30 -0.21 -24.34
CA ALA A 24 -17.08 0.96 -23.97
C ALA A 24 -16.29 2.19 -24.38
N LEU A 25 -16.73 2.80 -25.48
CA LEU A 25 -16.27 4.08 -26.04
C LEU A 25 -15.90 5.08 -24.94
N ALA A 26 -14.61 5.39 -24.83
CA ALA A 26 -14.15 6.56 -24.11
C ALA A 26 -14.68 7.81 -24.84
N LEU A 27 -15.65 8.49 -24.22
CA LEU A 27 -16.04 9.83 -24.61
C LEU A 27 -14.81 10.74 -24.51
N PRO A 28 -14.43 11.49 -25.56
CA PRO A 28 -13.35 12.45 -25.46
C PRO A 28 -13.82 13.57 -24.54
N LEU A 29 -13.23 13.65 -23.34
CA LEU A 29 -13.45 14.77 -22.44
C LEU A 29 -12.81 16.02 -23.05
N LEU A 30 -13.67 16.95 -23.45
CA LEU A 30 -13.35 18.34 -23.73
C LEU A 30 -12.77 19.00 -22.48
N ALA A 31 -11.51 19.41 -22.55
CA ALA A 31 -11.02 20.64 -21.94
C ALA A 31 -9.73 21.04 -22.67
N ASP A 32 -9.77 22.19 -23.32
CA ASP A 32 -8.64 22.79 -24.00
C ASP A 32 -7.44 22.98 -23.06
N ASP A 33 -6.24 22.76 -23.59
CA ASP A 33 -4.94 23.02 -22.96
C ASP A 33 -4.67 24.54 -22.83
N GLU A 34 -5.67 25.31 -22.36
CA GLU A 34 -5.75 26.78 -22.43
C GLU A 34 -5.47 27.51 -21.10
N LEU A 35 -4.93 26.82 -20.09
CA LEU A 35 -4.43 27.52 -18.91
C LEU A 35 -3.00 27.98 -19.15
N ASP A 36 -2.82 29.29 -19.28
CA ASP A 36 -1.49 29.90 -19.31
C ASP A 36 -0.71 29.59 -18.02
N LYS A 37 0.60 29.86 -18.05
CA LYS A 37 1.52 29.53 -16.96
C LYS A 37 1.16 30.25 -15.65
N GLU A 38 0.60 31.45 -15.71
CA GLU A 38 0.21 32.25 -14.56
C GLU A 38 -1.09 31.71 -13.94
N ALA A 39 -2.06 31.35 -14.77
CA ALA A 39 -3.30 30.70 -14.35
C ALA A 39 -2.99 29.38 -13.61
N ARG A 40 -2.13 28.51 -14.17
CA ARG A 40 -1.67 27.28 -13.52
C ARG A 40 -0.96 27.55 -12.18
N ARG A 41 -0.18 28.63 -12.10
CA ARG A 41 0.51 29.02 -10.87
C ARG A 41 -0.46 29.51 -9.80
N SER A 42 -1.48 30.28 -10.21
CA SER A 42 -2.53 30.78 -9.33
C SER A 42 -3.34 29.62 -8.75
N LEU A 43 -3.81 28.70 -9.60
CA LEU A 43 -4.53 27.51 -9.17
C LEU A 43 -3.72 26.63 -8.22
N ARG A 44 -2.41 26.43 -8.49
CA ARG A 44 -1.52 25.71 -7.56
C ARG A 44 -1.37 26.40 -6.21
N LYS A 45 -1.39 27.74 -6.18
CA LYS A 45 -1.32 28.49 -4.93
C LYS A 45 -2.63 28.31 -4.14
N GLU A 46 -3.77 28.47 -4.80
CA GLU A 46 -5.10 28.24 -4.21
C GLU A 46 -5.23 26.81 -3.67
N GLU A 47 -4.86 25.80 -4.47
CA GLU A 47 -4.81 24.38 -4.10
C GLU A 47 -3.97 24.19 -2.82
N ARG A 48 -2.77 24.76 -2.78
CA ARG A 48 -1.89 24.66 -1.61
C ARG A 48 -2.49 25.33 -0.38
N ASP A 49 -3.03 26.53 -0.53
CA ASP A 49 -3.56 27.32 0.58
C ASP A 49 -4.80 26.64 1.21
N ILE A 50 -5.63 25.97 0.40
CA ILE A 50 -6.71 25.11 0.88
C ILE A 50 -6.15 23.85 1.56
N ALA A 51 -5.22 23.15 0.90
CA ALA A 51 -4.65 21.89 1.40
C ALA A 51 -3.99 22.05 2.79
N MET A 52 -3.25 23.14 3.01
CA MET A 52 -2.55 23.39 4.29
C MET A 52 -3.50 23.44 5.51
N GLN A 53 -4.79 23.71 5.32
CA GLN A 53 -5.78 23.71 6.41
C GLN A 53 -5.99 22.30 7.00
N PHE A 54 -5.67 21.26 6.22
CA PHE A 54 -5.88 19.86 6.57
C PHE A 54 -4.62 19.12 7.04
N HIS A 55 -3.45 19.77 7.02
CA HIS A 55 -2.18 19.20 7.51
C HIS A 55 -2.13 18.96 9.03
N THR A 56 -3.15 19.39 9.76
CA THR A 56 -3.24 19.25 11.21
C THR A 56 -4.11 18.05 11.60
N GLY A 57 -3.72 17.32 12.64
CA GLY A 57 -4.52 16.20 13.16
C GLY A 57 -3.87 15.54 14.38
N ARG A 58 -4.68 15.11 15.35
CA ARG A 58 -4.20 14.36 16.52
C ARG A 58 -3.94 12.91 16.12
N MET A 59 -2.72 12.60 15.71
CA MET A 59 -2.35 11.26 15.20
C MET A 59 -1.73 10.33 16.24
N TRP A 60 -1.48 10.77 17.47
CA TRP A 60 -0.95 9.88 18.53
C TRP A 60 -1.84 8.65 18.78
N VAL A 61 -3.14 8.76 18.49
CA VAL A 61 -4.11 7.65 18.57
C VAL A 61 -3.69 6.49 17.65
N TYR A 62 -3.08 6.77 16.51
CA TYR A 62 -2.59 5.73 15.59
C TYR A 62 -1.48 4.90 16.24
N ALA A 63 -0.57 5.55 16.97
CA ALA A 63 0.48 4.86 17.70
C ALA A 63 -0.09 4.00 18.84
N ALA A 64 -1.06 4.52 19.60
CA ALA A 64 -1.71 3.79 20.68
C ALA A 64 -2.48 2.56 20.16
N LEU A 65 -3.28 2.73 19.10
CA LEU A 65 -4.01 1.64 18.46
C LEU A 65 -3.07 0.59 17.88
N THR A 66 -1.96 1.02 17.28
CA THR A 66 -0.94 0.10 16.74
C THR A 66 -0.35 -0.77 17.83
N VAL A 67 0.08 -0.18 18.94
CA VAL A 67 0.64 -0.94 20.07
C VAL A 67 -0.41 -1.90 20.63
N GLY A 68 -1.65 -1.44 20.84
CA GLY A 68 -2.75 -2.28 21.32
C GLY A 68 -3.03 -3.46 20.39
N CYS A 69 -3.18 -3.21 19.09
CA CYS A 69 -3.42 -4.26 18.11
C CYS A 69 -2.26 -5.25 18.02
N PHE A 70 -1.02 -4.76 18.07
CA PHE A 70 0.17 -5.61 18.06
C PHE A 70 0.23 -6.52 19.29
N LEU A 71 -0.04 -5.99 20.49
CA LEU A 71 -0.04 -6.77 21.72
C LEU A 71 -1.15 -7.84 21.73
N VAL A 72 -2.34 -7.50 21.23
CA VAL A 72 -3.42 -8.48 21.07
C VAL A 72 -3.01 -9.55 20.05
N TRP A 73 -2.45 -9.17 18.91
CA TRP A 73 -2.03 -10.14 17.89
C TRP A 73 -0.94 -11.07 18.41
N VAL A 74 0.08 -10.55 19.10
CA VAL A 74 1.15 -11.37 19.72
C VAL A 74 0.60 -12.28 20.81
N SER A 75 -0.41 -11.87 21.59
CA SER A 75 -0.98 -12.71 22.64
C SER A 75 -1.78 -13.90 22.09
N LEU A 76 -2.25 -13.86 20.84
CA LEU A 76 -2.94 -14.99 20.20
C LEU A 76 -2.05 -16.24 20.12
N PHE A 77 -0.74 -16.09 19.95
CA PHE A 77 0.19 -17.21 19.81
C PHE A 77 0.32 -18.05 21.10
N PRO A 78 0.69 -17.50 22.27
CA PRO A 78 0.72 -18.28 23.50
C PRO A 78 -0.68 -18.77 23.91
N LEU A 79 -1.75 -18.00 23.65
CA LEU A 79 -3.12 -18.46 23.91
C LEU A 79 -3.50 -19.68 23.05
N ALA A 80 -3.04 -19.73 21.79
CA ALA A 80 -3.21 -20.88 20.91
C ALA A 80 -2.43 -22.09 21.44
N VAL A 81 -1.16 -21.91 21.81
CA VAL A 81 -0.30 -22.97 22.35
C VAL A 81 -0.83 -23.53 23.67
N MET A 82 -1.40 -22.69 24.54
CA MET A 82 -2.04 -23.13 25.77
C MET A 82 -3.42 -23.79 25.56
N GLY A 83 -3.90 -23.88 24.32
CA GLY A 83 -5.21 -24.45 24.00
C GLY A 83 -6.40 -23.60 24.45
N LEU A 84 -6.19 -22.32 24.81
CA LEU A 84 -7.22 -21.45 25.38
C LEU A 84 -8.15 -20.83 24.34
N LEU A 85 -7.76 -20.81 23.05
CA LEU A 85 -8.60 -20.22 22.00
C LEU A 85 -9.74 -21.16 21.56
N GLY A 86 -9.49 -22.47 21.53
CA GLY A 86 -10.35 -23.44 20.83
C GLY A 86 -10.59 -23.06 19.34
N PRO A 87 -11.50 -23.76 18.64
CA PRO A 87 -11.77 -23.50 17.23
C PRO A 87 -12.34 -22.10 16.95
N VAL A 88 -13.28 -21.64 17.78
CA VAL A 88 -13.94 -20.34 17.61
C VAL A 88 -12.96 -19.20 17.88
N GLY A 89 -12.17 -19.27 18.96
CA GLY A 89 -11.17 -18.25 19.24
C GLY A 89 -10.07 -18.20 18.19
N LEU A 90 -9.70 -19.35 17.59
CA LEU A 90 -8.74 -19.39 16.49
C LEU A 90 -9.29 -18.74 15.22
N ALA A 91 -10.57 -18.97 14.90
CA ALA A 91 -11.23 -18.31 13.77
C ALA A 91 -11.32 -16.79 13.97
N LEU A 92 -11.72 -16.32 15.16
CA LEU A 92 -11.74 -14.90 15.49
C LEU A 92 -10.33 -14.29 15.49
N GLY A 93 -9.34 -15.04 15.98
CA GLY A 93 -7.92 -14.67 15.92
C GLY A 93 -7.42 -14.51 14.48
N CYS A 94 -7.82 -15.40 13.57
CA CYS A 94 -7.50 -15.29 12.14
C CYS A 94 -8.09 -14.03 11.51
N VAL A 95 -9.36 -13.71 11.82
CA VAL A 95 -10.00 -12.47 11.34
C VAL A 95 -9.27 -11.24 11.88
N PHE A 96 -8.97 -11.22 13.18
CA PHE A 96 -8.25 -10.11 13.79
C PHE A 96 -6.82 -9.96 13.24
N ALA A 97 -6.08 -11.06 13.08
CA ALA A 97 -4.76 -11.06 12.47
C ALA A 97 -4.81 -10.54 11.01
N THR A 98 -5.86 -10.89 10.26
CA THR A 98 -6.06 -10.41 8.89
C THR A 98 -6.33 -8.91 8.89
N PHE A 99 -7.13 -8.42 9.83
CA PHE A 99 -7.33 -6.99 10.04
C PHE A 99 -5.99 -6.29 10.35
N CYS A 100 -5.17 -6.81 11.25
CA CYS A 100 -3.84 -6.25 11.54
C CYS A 100 -2.94 -6.25 10.30
N ALA A 101 -2.94 -7.32 9.51
CA ALA A 101 -2.12 -7.43 8.30
C ALA A 101 -2.57 -6.46 7.20
N ALA A 102 -3.87 -6.29 6.97
CA ALA A 102 -4.40 -5.39 5.96
C ALA A 102 -4.33 -3.92 6.42
N TYR A 103 -4.94 -3.61 7.57
CA TYR A 103 -5.16 -2.24 8.02
C TYR A 103 -4.01 -1.66 8.85
N GLY A 104 -3.08 -2.49 9.34
CA GLY A 104 -1.80 -2.03 9.89
C GLY A 104 -0.99 -1.22 8.87
N PHE A 105 -1.27 -1.40 7.57
CA PHE A 105 -0.65 -0.56 6.56
C PHE A 105 -0.97 0.94 6.75
N ILE A 106 -2.20 1.30 7.16
CA ILE A 106 -2.61 2.71 7.34
C ILE A 106 -1.70 3.45 8.34
N PRO A 107 -1.54 3.03 9.61
CA PRO A 107 -0.65 3.71 10.53
C PRO A 107 0.82 3.61 10.13
N SER A 108 1.24 2.52 9.46
CA SER A 108 2.59 2.45 8.93
C SER A 108 2.84 3.50 7.85
N HIS A 109 1.87 3.70 6.95
CA HIS A 109 1.93 4.64 5.84
C HIS A 109 2.02 6.10 6.33
N GLU A 110 1.22 6.45 7.33
CA GLU A 110 1.33 7.74 8.02
C GLU A 110 2.72 7.93 8.66
N ALA A 111 3.28 6.88 9.26
CA ALA A 111 4.63 6.92 9.82
C ALA A 111 5.75 7.00 8.75
N MET A 112 5.53 6.51 7.53
CA MET A 112 6.48 6.67 6.41
C MET A 112 6.65 8.14 6.06
N HIS A 113 5.55 8.91 6.09
CA HIS A 113 5.50 10.34 5.82
C HIS A 113 5.81 11.24 7.02
N SER A 114 6.10 10.65 8.18
CA SER A 114 6.31 11.39 9.44
C SER A 114 5.09 12.19 9.89
N ASN A 115 3.88 11.73 9.56
CA ASN A 115 2.65 12.44 9.87
C ASN A 115 2.37 12.39 11.39
N ILE A 116 2.62 11.27 12.08
CA ILE A 116 2.29 11.14 13.51
C ILE A 116 2.98 12.21 14.36
N TYR A 117 4.27 12.41 14.11
CA TYR A 117 5.03 13.55 14.62
C TYR A 117 6.06 13.99 13.58
N PRO A 118 6.22 15.31 13.35
CA PRO A 118 7.17 15.81 12.37
C PRO A 118 8.61 15.53 12.80
N ARG A 119 9.52 15.48 11.83
CA ARG A 119 10.97 15.32 12.07
C ARG A 119 11.48 16.41 13.02
N GLY A 120 12.34 16.02 13.95
CA GLY A 120 12.88 16.91 14.99
C GLY A 120 12.00 17.05 16.23
N HIS A 121 10.74 16.58 16.21
CA HIS A 121 9.90 16.57 17.40
C HIS A 121 10.38 15.52 18.42
N LYS A 122 10.27 15.82 19.72
CA LYS A 122 10.73 14.92 20.81
C LYS A 122 10.09 13.53 20.82
N HIS A 123 8.89 13.41 20.25
CA HIS A 123 8.13 12.17 20.13
C HIS A 123 8.20 11.53 18.73
N TYR A 124 9.15 11.95 17.88
CA TYR A 124 9.32 11.39 16.54
C TYR A 124 9.47 9.86 16.54
N TRP A 125 10.05 9.30 17.61
CA TRP A 125 10.18 7.85 17.81
C TRP A 125 8.85 7.10 17.69
N ALA A 126 7.71 7.74 17.96
CA ALA A 126 6.40 7.11 17.81
C ALA A 126 6.08 6.78 16.35
N ASN A 127 6.60 7.52 15.37
CA ASN A 127 6.52 7.12 13.96
C ASN A 127 7.28 5.81 13.73
N GLU A 128 8.53 5.73 14.20
CA GLU A 128 9.35 4.52 14.02
C GLU A 128 8.71 3.31 14.70
N LEU A 129 8.25 3.45 15.95
CA LEU A 129 7.55 2.38 16.64
C LEU A 129 6.29 1.94 15.88
N THR A 130 5.46 2.90 15.47
CA THR A 130 4.22 2.63 14.76
C THR A 130 4.48 1.92 13.43
N GLY A 131 5.44 2.41 12.66
CA GLY A 131 5.84 1.83 11.39
C GLY A 131 6.38 0.40 11.53
N HIS A 132 7.28 0.18 12.49
CA HIS A 132 7.85 -1.14 12.74
C HIS A 132 6.78 -2.14 13.20
N LEU A 133 5.97 -1.81 14.22
CA LEU A 133 4.98 -2.75 14.75
C LEU A 133 3.90 -3.09 13.72
N SER A 134 3.40 -2.11 12.97
CA SER A 134 2.30 -2.32 12.04
C SER A 134 2.69 -3.13 10.80
N THR A 135 3.97 -3.21 10.47
CA THR A 135 4.47 -3.93 9.28
C THR A 135 4.95 -5.35 9.59
N ILE A 136 5.06 -5.73 10.87
CA ILE A 136 5.40 -7.10 11.29
C ILE A 136 4.40 -8.15 10.79
N PRO A 137 3.06 -7.96 10.89
CA PRO A 137 2.10 -8.97 10.42
C PRO A 137 2.26 -9.33 8.94
N ILE A 138 2.70 -8.38 8.11
CA ILE A 138 3.00 -8.61 6.69
C ILE A 138 4.45 -9.01 6.40
N ALA A 139 5.30 -9.05 7.43
CA ALA A 139 6.74 -9.35 7.36
C ALA A 139 7.48 -8.54 6.29
N LEU A 140 7.14 -7.25 6.20
CA LEU A 140 7.85 -6.25 5.39
C LEU A 140 8.53 -5.29 6.37
N GLY A 141 9.86 -5.16 6.33
CA GLY A 141 10.53 -4.24 7.25
C GLY A 141 10.15 -2.80 6.93
N PHE A 142 9.81 -2.03 7.97
CA PHE A 142 9.35 -0.65 7.83
C PHE A 142 10.31 0.24 7.01
N GLY A 143 11.62 0.05 7.12
CA GLY A 143 12.59 0.81 6.32
C GLY A 143 12.43 0.57 4.82
N VAL A 144 12.24 -0.69 4.39
CA VAL A 144 12.02 -1.02 2.97
C VAL A 144 10.69 -0.46 2.52
N ALA A 145 9.63 -0.63 3.32
CA ALA A 145 8.32 -0.07 3.04
C ALA A 145 8.38 1.46 2.87
N ARG A 146 9.07 2.17 3.77
CA ARG A 146 9.23 3.62 3.68
C ARG A 146 10.01 4.05 2.45
N LEU A 147 11.18 3.44 2.19
CA LEU A 147 12.03 3.84 1.07
C LEU A 147 11.36 3.56 -0.28
N THR A 148 10.75 2.39 -0.43
CA THR A 148 9.97 2.02 -1.63
C THR A 148 8.80 2.98 -1.83
N HIS A 149 8.07 3.32 -0.77
CA HIS A 149 6.98 4.27 -0.85
C HIS A 149 7.43 5.68 -1.27
N MET A 150 8.58 6.16 -0.78
CA MET A 150 9.12 7.46 -1.21
C MET A 150 9.51 7.47 -2.70
N GLU A 151 10.11 6.38 -3.18
CA GLU A 151 10.44 6.24 -4.61
C GLU A 151 9.17 6.15 -5.47
N HIS A 152 8.13 5.45 -5.00
CA HIS A 152 6.82 5.43 -5.64
C HIS A 152 6.21 6.83 -5.77
N HIS A 153 6.26 7.67 -4.72
CA HIS A 153 5.79 9.06 -4.83
C HIS A 153 6.59 9.91 -5.82
N LYS A 154 7.89 9.64 -5.93
CA LYS A 154 8.80 10.39 -6.80
C LYS A 154 8.63 10.01 -8.27
N TYR A 155 8.37 8.73 -8.54
CA TYR A 155 8.35 8.16 -9.89
C TYR A 155 7.03 7.44 -10.18
N THR A 156 5.92 7.89 -9.61
CA THR A 156 4.61 7.21 -9.71
C THR A 156 4.28 6.83 -11.15
N ASN A 157 3.97 5.56 -11.38
CA ASN A 157 3.65 4.91 -12.66
C ASN A 157 4.78 4.92 -13.71
N ASP A 158 6.01 5.25 -13.34
CA ASP A 158 7.18 5.08 -14.22
C ASP A 158 7.52 3.58 -14.35
N ALA A 159 7.58 3.09 -15.59
CA ALA A 159 7.74 1.67 -15.89
C ALA A 159 9.02 1.06 -15.32
N GLU A 160 10.10 1.85 -15.19
CA GLU A 160 11.40 1.36 -14.73
C GLU A 160 11.63 1.69 -13.26
N ARG A 161 11.22 2.88 -12.83
CA ARG A 161 11.60 3.45 -11.53
C ARG A 161 10.56 3.30 -10.44
N ASP A 162 9.28 3.12 -10.78
CA ASP A 162 8.25 2.88 -9.77
C ASP A 162 8.38 1.44 -9.23
N PRO A 163 8.62 1.27 -7.91
CA PRO A 163 8.69 -0.06 -7.31
C PRO A 163 7.35 -0.82 -7.38
N ASP A 164 6.23 -0.12 -7.49
CA ASP A 164 4.87 -0.68 -7.53
C ASP A 164 4.32 -0.86 -8.94
N TYR A 165 5.06 -0.48 -10.00
CA TYR A 165 4.59 -0.56 -11.39
C TYR A 165 4.04 -1.94 -11.77
N THR A 166 4.66 -3.01 -11.26
CA THR A 166 4.28 -4.39 -11.55
C THR A 166 2.89 -4.78 -11.05
N ASP A 167 2.26 -3.97 -10.20
CA ASP A 167 0.91 -4.25 -9.69
C ASP A 167 -0.19 -3.82 -10.68
N GLY A 168 0.15 -3.11 -11.76
CA GLY A 168 -0.76 -2.77 -12.84
C GLY A 168 -1.44 -4.00 -13.47
N ALA A 169 -2.76 -3.94 -13.68
CA ALA A 169 -3.53 -5.02 -14.30
C ALA A 169 -4.73 -4.44 -15.09
N PRO A 170 -5.23 -5.14 -16.12
CA PRO A 170 -6.36 -4.67 -16.95
C PRO A 170 -7.69 -4.51 -16.20
N ASN A 171 -7.95 -5.33 -15.18
CA ASN A 171 -9.20 -5.29 -14.43
C ASN A 171 -9.00 -5.79 -12.99
N TRP A 172 -10.04 -5.59 -12.17
CA TRP A 172 -10.00 -5.85 -10.72
C TRP A 172 -9.72 -7.32 -10.36
N TRP A 173 -10.22 -8.28 -11.14
CA TRP A 173 -10.01 -9.70 -10.87
C TRP A 173 -8.56 -10.11 -11.17
N GLN A 174 -8.04 -9.68 -12.32
CA GLN A 174 -6.64 -9.90 -12.66
C GLN A 174 -5.70 -9.19 -11.70
N ALA A 175 -6.06 -8.01 -11.18
CA ALA A 175 -5.29 -7.33 -10.15
C ALA A 175 -5.13 -8.21 -8.90
N ILE A 176 -6.22 -8.79 -8.39
CA ILE A 176 -6.18 -9.71 -7.23
C ILE A 176 -5.26 -10.90 -7.50
N LEU A 177 -5.40 -11.57 -8.64
CA LEU A 177 -4.54 -12.71 -9.00
C LEU A 177 -3.06 -12.29 -9.11
N LYS A 178 -2.81 -11.14 -9.74
CA LYS A 178 -1.46 -10.61 -9.94
C LYS A 178 -0.78 -10.28 -8.61
N THR A 179 -1.53 -9.83 -7.59
CA THR A 179 -0.95 -9.59 -6.26
C THR A 179 -0.27 -10.84 -5.69
N TRP A 180 -0.88 -12.02 -5.88
CA TRP A 180 -0.31 -13.29 -5.45
C TRP A 180 0.84 -13.73 -6.38
N TRP A 181 0.66 -13.59 -7.69
CA TRP A 181 1.67 -13.95 -8.70
C TRP A 181 2.99 -13.17 -8.51
N ASN A 182 2.91 -11.86 -8.29
CA ASN A 182 4.05 -10.95 -8.10
C ASN A 182 4.94 -11.31 -6.89
N ARG A 183 4.49 -12.22 -6.03
CA ARG A 183 5.18 -12.68 -4.82
C ARG A 183 5.79 -14.06 -4.96
N GLN A 184 5.53 -14.76 -6.07
CA GLN A 184 6.07 -16.09 -6.30
C GLN A 184 7.58 -16.02 -6.63
N PRO A 185 8.37 -17.03 -6.21
CA PRO A 185 9.79 -17.09 -6.54
C PRO A 185 10.03 -17.04 -8.06
N GLY A 186 11.03 -16.25 -8.48
CA GLY A 186 11.43 -16.16 -9.89
C GLY A 186 10.58 -15.22 -10.76
N VAL A 187 9.48 -14.68 -10.23
CA VAL A 187 8.67 -13.66 -10.92
C VAL A 187 9.33 -12.29 -10.74
N GLU A 188 9.44 -11.50 -11.81
CA GLU A 188 9.84 -10.08 -11.75
C GLU A 188 8.74 -9.16 -11.18
N GLY A 189 8.14 -9.56 -10.07
CA GLY A 189 7.11 -8.79 -9.37
C GLY A 189 7.68 -7.79 -8.37
N SER A 190 6.80 -7.25 -7.53
CA SER A 190 7.13 -6.22 -6.55
C SER A 190 8.26 -6.62 -5.60
N VAL A 191 8.33 -7.88 -5.17
CA VAL A 191 9.41 -8.35 -4.27
C VAL A 191 10.80 -8.22 -4.93
N MET A 192 10.93 -8.62 -6.19
CA MET A 192 12.21 -8.55 -6.90
C MET A 192 12.57 -7.10 -7.25
N ARG A 193 11.58 -6.27 -7.62
CA ARG A 193 11.78 -4.83 -7.82
C ARG A 193 12.27 -4.14 -6.56
N TYR A 194 11.66 -4.42 -5.41
CA TYR A 194 12.06 -3.84 -4.13
C TYR A 194 13.51 -4.21 -3.80
N LYS A 195 13.88 -5.48 -4.03
CA LYS A 195 15.26 -5.94 -3.82
C LYS A 195 16.27 -5.24 -4.75
N ARG A 196 15.97 -5.14 -6.04
CA ARG A 196 16.82 -4.43 -7.03
C ARG A 196 17.00 -2.97 -6.63
N MET A 197 15.89 -2.26 -6.40
CA MET A 197 15.92 -0.85 -6.03
C MET A 197 16.68 -0.59 -4.72
N MET A 198 16.54 -1.45 -3.70
CA MET A 198 17.32 -1.32 -2.46
C MET A 198 18.82 -1.52 -2.71
N ALA A 199 19.20 -2.42 -3.61
CA ALA A 199 20.59 -2.62 -4.00
C ALA A 199 21.13 -1.43 -4.82
N ASP A 200 20.33 -0.91 -5.75
CA ASP A 200 20.70 0.23 -6.60
C ASP A 200 20.83 1.54 -5.80
N MET A 201 20.01 1.73 -4.77
CA MET A 201 20.10 2.90 -3.88
C MET A 201 21.41 2.91 -3.08
N ASP A 202 21.87 1.74 -2.65
CA ASP A 202 23.14 1.47 -1.95
C ASP A 202 23.53 2.36 -0.74
N THR A 203 22.58 3.11 -0.18
CA THR A 203 22.81 3.98 0.98
C THR A 203 22.89 3.19 2.30
N PRO A 204 23.52 3.73 3.36
CA PRO A 204 23.45 3.13 4.70
C PRO A 204 22.01 2.90 5.20
N ALA A 205 21.06 3.74 4.80
CA ALA A 205 19.65 3.57 5.14
C ALA A 205 19.03 2.35 4.43
N SER A 206 19.27 2.18 3.13
CA SER A 206 18.79 1.03 2.36
C SER A 206 19.36 -0.29 2.89
N ARG A 207 20.67 -0.34 3.18
CA ARG A 207 21.34 -1.53 3.73
C ARG A 207 20.78 -1.92 5.10
N ARG A 208 20.55 -0.94 5.99
CA ARG A 208 19.88 -1.19 7.29
C ARG A 208 18.44 -1.68 7.11
N ALA A 209 17.69 -1.06 6.19
CA ALA A 209 16.31 -1.45 5.90
C ALA A 209 16.20 -2.90 5.40
N VAL A 210 17.10 -3.30 4.48
CA VAL A 210 17.20 -4.68 4.00
C VAL A 210 17.56 -5.62 5.15
N MET A 211 18.60 -5.30 5.94
CA MET A 211 18.99 -6.12 7.09
C MET A 211 17.84 -6.33 8.09
N GLN A 212 17.11 -5.25 8.44
CA GLN A 212 15.95 -5.33 9.33
C GLN A 212 14.83 -6.20 8.74
N THR A 213 14.57 -6.08 7.44
CA THR A 213 13.57 -6.90 6.74
C THR A 213 13.98 -8.37 6.73
N THR A 214 15.26 -8.66 6.43
CA THR A 214 15.81 -10.01 6.45
C THR A 214 15.69 -10.62 7.85
N LEU A 215 16.07 -9.89 8.90
CA LEU A 215 15.94 -10.36 10.28
C LEU A 215 14.48 -10.66 10.63
N LEU A 216 13.56 -9.75 10.30
CA LEU A 216 12.13 -9.94 10.51
C LEU A 216 11.62 -11.20 9.80
N GLN A 217 12.02 -11.43 8.55
CA GLN A 217 11.61 -12.62 7.80
C GLN A 217 12.22 -13.90 8.35
N LEU A 218 13.48 -13.88 8.81
CA LEU A 218 14.10 -15.02 9.49
C LEU A 218 13.38 -15.36 10.80
N VAL A 219 12.99 -14.34 11.59
CA VAL A 219 12.16 -14.54 12.79
C VAL A 219 10.81 -15.15 12.42
N MET A 220 10.12 -14.59 11.42
CA MET A 220 8.84 -15.14 10.93
C MET A 220 8.98 -16.60 10.50
N PHE A 221 9.98 -16.93 9.66
CA PHE A 221 10.20 -18.32 9.22
C PHE A 221 10.59 -19.24 10.37
N GLY A 222 11.40 -18.76 11.32
CA GLY A 222 11.73 -19.48 12.55
C GLY A 222 10.49 -19.76 13.40
N THR A 223 9.58 -18.79 13.55
CA THR A 223 8.29 -18.98 14.24
C THR A 223 7.40 -19.97 13.49
N PHE A 224 7.29 -19.85 12.16
CA PHE A 224 6.48 -20.77 11.34
C PHE A 224 6.98 -22.20 11.48
N PHE A 225 8.28 -22.40 11.30
CA PHE A 225 8.90 -23.71 11.43
C PHE A 225 8.77 -24.25 12.86
N GLY A 226 9.12 -23.44 13.88
CA GLY A 226 9.09 -23.86 15.28
C GLY A 226 7.69 -24.25 15.74
N MET A 227 6.66 -23.46 15.39
CA MET A 227 5.28 -23.80 15.73
C MET A 227 4.78 -25.03 14.98
N ALA A 228 5.01 -25.11 13.67
CA ALA A 228 4.60 -26.25 12.87
C ALA A 228 5.26 -27.55 13.34
N TRP A 229 6.57 -27.52 13.59
CA TRP A 229 7.33 -28.65 14.12
C TRP A 229 6.85 -29.09 15.50
N SER A 230 6.37 -28.16 16.32
CA SER A 230 5.83 -28.43 17.65
C SER A 230 4.36 -28.85 17.66
N GLY A 231 3.75 -29.10 16.50
CA GLY A 231 2.36 -29.55 16.36
C GLY A 231 1.32 -28.43 16.21
N TYR A 232 1.73 -27.16 16.15
CA TYR A 232 0.84 -25.98 16.06
C TYR A 232 0.78 -25.40 14.64
N ALA A 233 0.81 -26.26 13.62
CA ALA A 233 0.89 -25.85 12.22
C ALA A 233 -0.37 -25.09 11.76
N ILE A 234 -1.55 -25.51 12.21
CA ILE A 234 -2.81 -24.86 11.85
C ILE A 234 -2.94 -23.51 12.54
N GLU A 235 -2.49 -23.40 13.79
CA GLU A 235 -2.52 -22.19 14.58
C GLU A 235 -1.66 -21.11 13.94
N VAL A 236 -0.41 -21.41 13.61
CA VAL A 236 0.47 -20.44 12.95
C VAL A 236 0.01 -20.12 11.53
N ALA A 237 -0.59 -21.11 10.84
CA ALA A 237 -1.19 -20.89 9.53
C ALA A 237 -2.34 -19.87 9.59
N LEU A 238 -3.24 -20.01 10.56
CA LEU A 238 -4.41 -19.15 10.72
C LEU A 238 -4.12 -17.82 11.41
N LEU A 239 -3.13 -17.74 12.30
CA LEU A 239 -2.82 -16.51 13.04
C LEU A 239 -1.78 -15.62 12.37
N TRP A 240 -1.02 -16.14 11.40
CA TRP A 240 0.00 -15.34 10.71
C TRP A 240 0.10 -15.62 9.22
N TRP A 241 0.31 -16.87 8.79
CA TRP A 241 0.61 -17.14 7.36
C TRP A 241 -0.54 -16.72 6.44
N LEU A 242 -1.77 -17.20 6.68
CA LEU A 242 -2.95 -16.89 5.87
C LEU A 242 -3.33 -15.40 5.99
N PRO A 243 -3.46 -14.81 7.19
CA PRO A 243 -3.63 -13.37 7.37
C PRO A 243 -2.64 -12.52 6.58
N ARG A 244 -1.37 -12.91 6.57
CA ARG A 244 -0.33 -12.23 5.81
C ARG A 244 -0.61 -12.25 4.30
N GLN A 245 -1.00 -13.39 3.73
CA GLN A 245 -1.31 -13.48 2.29
C GLN A 245 -2.51 -12.60 1.93
N VAL A 246 -3.58 -12.68 2.73
CA VAL A 246 -4.80 -11.88 2.52
C VAL A 246 -4.49 -10.39 2.66
N GLY A 247 -3.80 -9.99 3.73
CA GLY A 247 -3.44 -8.59 4.00
C GLY A 247 -2.58 -8.00 2.90
N LEU A 248 -1.55 -8.71 2.43
CA LEU A 248 -0.71 -8.22 1.35
C LEU A 248 -1.46 -8.10 0.02
N SER A 249 -2.37 -9.03 -0.28
CA SER A 249 -3.23 -8.95 -1.47
C SER A 249 -4.18 -7.75 -1.39
N TRP A 250 -4.78 -7.52 -0.20
CA TRP A 250 -5.66 -6.39 0.06
C TRP A 250 -4.96 -5.04 -0.10
N ILE A 251 -3.74 -4.92 0.45
CA ILE A 251 -2.93 -3.70 0.33
C ILE A 251 -2.60 -3.43 -1.14
N ARG A 252 -2.06 -4.42 -1.86
CA ARG A 252 -1.66 -4.27 -3.27
C ARG A 252 -2.84 -3.88 -4.16
N TYR A 253 -4.01 -4.45 -3.90
CA TYR A 253 -5.22 -4.08 -4.62
C TYR A 253 -5.64 -2.63 -4.36
N TRP A 254 -5.79 -2.22 -3.10
CA TRP A 254 -6.36 -0.92 -2.76
C TRP A 254 -5.38 0.25 -2.79
N LEU A 255 -4.09 0.01 -2.59
CA LEU A 255 -3.05 1.02 -2.61
C LEU A 255 -2.39 1.11 -3.99
N SER A 256 -1.86 0.01 -4.50
CA SER A 256 -0.99 0.03 -5.68
C SER A 256 -1.76 -0.07 -7.00
N TRP A 257 -2.87 -0.82 -7.06
CA TRP A 257 -3.65 -0.99 -8.30
C TRP A 257 -4.83 -0.03 -8.42
N ALA A 258 -5.79 -0.07 -7.49
CA ALA A 258 -7.09 0.61 -7.66
C ALA A 258 -7.00 2.13 -7.87
N PRO A 259 -6.12 2.88 -7.17
CA PRO A 259 -5.96 4.30 -7.38
C PRO A 259 -5.12 4.64 -8.61
N HIS A 260 -4.24 3.74 -9.06
CA HIS A 260 -3.32 3.96 -10.17
C HIS A 260 -3.77 3.33 -11.48
N HIS A 261 -4.96 2.73 -11.55
CA HIS A 261 -5.47 2.12 -12.77
C HIS A 261 -6.46 3.06 -13.48
N PRO A 262 -6.25 3.38 -14.78
CA PRO A 262 -5.09 3.02 -15.61
C PRO A 262 -3.83 3.81 -15.22
N GLN A 263 -2.66 3.19 -15.39
CA GLN A 263 -1.38 3.79 -15.00
C GLN A 263 -1.03 4.94 -15.94
N GLN A 264 -0.96 6.15 -15.39
CA GLN A 264 -0.61 7.37 -16.11
C GLN A 264 0.46 8.14 -15.34
N MET A 265 1.28 8.93 -16.04
CA MET A 265 2.24 9.83 -15.39
C MET A 265 1.69 11.25 -15.41
N GLY A 266 1.99 12.02 -14.38
CA GLY A 266 1.49 13.39 -14.26
C GLY A 266 1.13 13.70 -12.81
N ARG A 267 1.21 14.97 -12.41
CA ARG A 267 0.89 15.39 -11.03
C ARG A 267 -0.58 15.11 -10.68
N TYR A 268 -1.47 15.26 -11.65
CA TYR A 268 -2.92 15.17 -11.47
C TYR A 268 -3.53 13.89 -12.05
N ASP A 269 -2.76 13.13 -12.82
CA ASP A 269 -3.22 11.95 -13.58
C ASP A 269 -2.70 10.64 -13.01
N ASN A 270 -1.63 10.67 -12.20
CA ASN A 270 -0.97 9.46 -11.71
C ASN A 270 -1.81 8.62 -10.74
N THR A 271 -2.86 9.23 -10.21
CA THR A 271 -3.82 8.62 -9.30
C THR A 271 -5.18 9.22 -9.57
N ARG A 272 -6.21 8.36 -9.56
CA ARG A 272 -7.59 8.79 -9.75
C ARG A 272 -8.32 8.92 -8.41
N ILE A 273 -9.35 9.74 -8.43
CA ILE A 273 -10.42 9.69 -7.42
C ILE A 273 -11.44 8.64 -7.86
N PHE A 274 -11.88 7.79 -6.93
CA PHE A 274 -12.88 6.77 -7.23
C PHE A 274 -13.78 6.49 -6.04
N LYS A 275 -14.86 5.74 -6.27
CA LYS A 275 -15.78 5.28 -5.22
C LYS A 275 -15.71 3.77 -5.10
N ALA A 276 -15.28 3.27 -3.94
CA ALA A 276 -15.12 1.83 -3.73
C ALA A 276 -16.49 1.17 -3.53
N ARG A 277 -16.72 0.02 -4.17
CA ARG A 277 -17.97 -0.76 -3.98
C ARG A 277 -18.17 -1.22 -2.54
N LEU A 278 -17.08 -1.49 -1.82
CA LEU A 278 -17.09 -1.88 -0.41
C LEU A 278 -17.03 -0.66 0.54
N GLY A 279 -16.97 0.54 -0.03
CA GLY A 279 -16.95 1.81 0.70
C GLY A 279 -15.57 2.25 1.18
N TYR A 280 -15.54 3.52 1.59
CA TYR A 280 -14.36 4.28 2.02
C TYR A 280 -13.45 3.56 3.02
N TRP A 281 -14.01 2.98 4.08
CA TRP A 281 -13.19 2.31 5.09
C TRP A 281 -12.63 0.99 4.59
N ALA A 282 -13.39 0.23 3.82
CA ALA A 282 -12.93 -1.04 3.28
C ALA A 282 -11.74 -0.85 2.33
N SER A 283 -11.76 0.23 1.54
CA SER A 283 -10.64 0.61 0.68
C SER A 283 -9.48 1.27 1.43
N MET A 284 -9.41 1.19 2.77
CA MET A 284 -8.39 1.83 3.59
C MET A 284 -8.30 3.36 3.42
N ALA A 285 -9.44 3.99 3.07
CA ALA A 285 -9.56 5.40 2.68
C ALA A 285 -8.88 5.79 1.34
N MET A 286 -8.49 4.82 0.52
CA MET A 286 -7.80 5.06 -0.76
C MET A 286 -8.67 5.66 -1.88
N GLU A 287 -9.96 5.90 -1.65
CA GLU A 287 -10.85 6.60 -2.61
C GLU A 287 -10.33 7.99 -3.00
N TYR A 288 -9.56 8.63 -2.10
CA TYR A 288 -9.01 9.98 -2.26
C TYR A 288 -7.48 9.99 -2.38
N HIS A 289 -6.88 8.89 -2.86
CA HIS A 289 -5.41 8.72 -2.90
C HIS A 289 -4.69 9.81 -3.71
N LEU A 290 -5.35 10.47 -4.66
CA LEU A 290 -4.79 11.65 -5.33
C LEU A 290 -4.42 12.76 -4.34
N ILE A 291 -5.24 13.01 -3.32
CA ILE A 291 -4.94 14.01 -2.29
C ILE A 291 -3.65 13.64 -1.55
N HIS A 292 -3.46 12.35 -1.29
CA HIS A 292 -2.23 11.83 -0.68
C HIS A 292 -1.00 12.07 -1.57
N HIS A 293 -1.10 11.83 -2.88
CA HIS A 293 0.01 12.11 -3.81
C HIS A 293 0.32 13.60 -3.95
N LEU A 294 -0.71 14.46 -3.91
CA LEU A 294 -0.53 15.91 -3.98
C LEU A 294 0.04 16.49 -2.68
N TYR A 295 -0.45 16.00 -1.53
CA TYR A 295 -0.19 16.51 -0.18
C TYR A 295 -0.06 15.36 0.83
N PRO A 296 1.05 14.61 0.85
CA PRO A 296 1.23 13.44 1.71
C PRO A 296 1.26 13.76 3.21
N GLY A 297 1.39 15.05 3.56
CA GLY A 297 1.29 15.52 4.93
C GLY A 297 -0.15 15.65 5.45
N ILE A 298 -1.17 15.50 4.59
CA ILE A 298 -2.57 15.43 5.03
C ILE A 298 -2.84 14.02 5.54
N PRO A 299 -3.23 13.85 6.81
CA PRO A 299 -3.45 12.52 7.38
C PRO A 299 -4.56 11.76 6.65
N ASN A 300 -4.41 10.44 6.50
CA ASN A 300 -5.38 9.58 5.79
C ASN A 300 -6.85 9.84 6.16
N HIS A 301 -7.16 10.01 7.46
CA HIS A 301 -8.53 10.24 7.92
C HIS A 301 -9.12 11.61 7.52
N ARG A 302 -8.29 12.57 7.09
CA ARG A 302 -8.71 13.91 6.65
C ARG A 302 -8.74 14.07 5.14
N GLN A 303 -8.24 13.11 4.37
CA GLN A 303 -8.14 13.22 2.91
C GLN A 303 -9.51 13.40 2.24
N ARG A 304 -10.55 12.75 2.78
CA ARG A 304 -11.94 12.96 2.31
C ARG A 304 -12.41 14.40 2.48
N GLU A 305 -12.20 14.98 3.67
CA GLU A 305 -12.58 16.38 3.94
C GLU A 305 -11.79 17.34 3.05
N ALA A 306 -10.49 17.08 2.91
CA ALA A 306 -9.60 17.87 2.06
C ALA A 306 -10.02 17.80 0.59
N PHE A 307 -10.38 16.61 0.08
CA PHE A 307 -10.89 16.46 -1.28
C PHE A 307 -12.14 17.32 -1.51
N HIS A 308 -13.12 17.29 -0.62
CA HIS A 308 -14.34 18.08 -0.81
C HIS A 308 -14.06 19.59 -0.82
N ALA A 309 -13.08 20.06 -0.04
CA ALA A 309 -12.65 21.45 -0.08
C ALA A 309 -11.84 21.80 -1.35
N LEU A 310 -11.08 20.84 -1.88
CA LEU A 310 -10.24 21.00 -3.07
C LEU A 310 -10.97 20.70 -4.38
N LYS A 311 -12.19 20.15 -4.34
CA LYS A 311 -12.89 19.59 -5.50
C LYS A 311 -12.98 20.57 -6.68
N ASP A 312 -13.33 21.82 -6.40
CA ASP A 312 -13.48 22.85 -7.44
C ASP A 312 -12.14 23.22 -8.08
N VAL A 313 -11.11 23.49 -7.29
CA VAL A 313 -9.77 23.83 -7.82
C VAL A 313 -9.14 22.64 -8.55
N LEU A 314 -9.37 21.40 -8.11
CA LEU A 314 -8.91 20.20 -8.80
C LEU A 314 -9.62 20.00 -10.14
N GLY A 315 -10.94 20.24 -10.20
CA GLY A 315 -11.67 20.22 -11.47
C GLY A 315 -11.13 21.26 -12.45
N ARG A 316 -10.82 22.48 -11.98
CA ARG A 316 -10.15 23.52 -12.79
C ARG A 316 -8.73 23.14 -13.23
N GLN A 317 -8.06 22.24 -12.52
CA GLN A 317 -6.74 21.70 -12.89
C GLN A 317 -6.84 20.49 -13.84
N GLY A 318 -8.06 20.08 -14.24
CA GLY A 318 -8.30 18.96 -15.15
C GLY A 318 -8.45 17.59 -14.49
N VAL A 319 -8.54 17.53 -13.15
CA VAL A 319 -8.78 16.26 -12.44
C VAL A 319 -10.23 15.81 -12.66
N ASP A 320 -10.44 14.54 -13.01
CA ASP A 320 -11.77 13.94 -12.96
C ASP A 320 -12.24 13.79 -11.50
N VAL A 321 -13.19 14.63 -11.10
CA VAL A 321 -13.80 14.66 -9.77
C VAL A 321 -15.24 14.14 -9.76
N SER A 322 -15.70 13.51 -10.85
CA SER A 322 -17.10 13.11 -11.04
C SER A 322 -17.57 11.94 -10.17
N ALA A 323 -16.63 11.19 -9.58
CA ALA A 323 -16.94 10.02 -8.75
C ALA A 323 -17.65 10.36 -7.42
N HIS A 324 -17.63 11.64 -6.99
CA HIS A 324 -18.22 12.15 -5.75
C HIS A 324 -18.83 13.53 -5.95
#